data_AF-A0A958ZLK0-F1
#
_entry.id   AF-A0A958ZLK0-F1
#
_cell.length_a   1.000
_cell.length_b   1.000
_cell.length_c   1.000
_cell.angle_alpha   90.00
_cell.angle_beta   90.00
_cell.angle_gamma   90.00
#
_symmetry.space_group_name_H-M   'P 1'
#
loop_
_entity.id
_entity.type
_entity.pdbx_description
1 polymer ?
#
loop_
_entity_poly.entity_id
_entity_poly.type
_entity_poly.pdbx_seq_one_letter_code
_entity_poly.pdbx_strand_id
1 'polypeptide(L)'
;MKQQLQLRVLPETLSDKSLLEQAIRRALGLKEEETPGWRIVRRSIDARKSPVYFQLLVEILEGDAAPTPVLALPQPQKVNPDKRVLIAGSGPAGLFSALRLIENGIKPIIIERGKDVSTRRKDLNLLHTRHIVNSDSNYCFGEGGAGTYSDGKLYTRSHKRGNLTSVLETL
;
A
#
# COMPACT_ATOMS: atom_id res chain seq x y z
N MET A 1 7.98 -14.06 -20.82
CA MET A 1 6.99 -12.98 -21.04
C MET A 1 5.93 -13.08 -19.96
N LYS A 2 5.58 -11.97 -19.28
CA LYS A 2 4.53 -12.02 -18.23
C LYS A 2 3.15 -12.16 -18.86
N GLN A 3 2.56 -13.35 -18.82
CA GLN A 3 1.20 -13.58 -19.29
C GLN A 3 0.20 -13.13 -18.23
N GLN A 4 -0.71 -12.23 -18.60
CA GLN A 4 -1.77 -11.72 -17.71
C GLN A 4 -3.14 -12.14 -18.22
N LEU A 5 -4.01 -12.51 -17.28
CA LEU A 5 -5.35 -13.00 -17.53
C LEU A 5 -6.38 -12.18 -16.74
N GLN A 6 -7.43 -11.75 -17.40
CA GLN A 6 -8.58 -11.14 -16.75
C GLN A 6 -9.63 -12.21 -16.46
N LEU A 7 -10.00 -12.35 -15.18
CA LEU A 7 -11.03 -13.28 -14.74
C LEU A 7 -12.18 -12.53 -14.08
N ARG A 8 -13.41 -12.93 -14.41
CA ARG A 8 -14.60 -12.49 -13.70
C ARG A 8 -15.21 -13.70 -13.00
N VAL A 9 -15.20 -13.68 -11.67
CA VAL A 9 -15.57 -14.82 -10.84
C VAL A 9 -16.56 -14.44 -9.75
N LEU A 10 -17.28 -15.42 -9.21
CA LEU A 10 -18.14 -15.23 -8.05
C LEU A 10 -17.31 -15.20 -6.74
N PRO A 11 -17.84 -14.67 -5.63
CA PRO A 11 -17.15 -14.64 -4.34
C PRO A 11 -16.70 -16.01 -3.84
N GLU A 12 -17.47 -17.07 -4.12
CA GLU A 12 -17.17 -18.45 -3.71
C GLU A 12 -15.93 -18.96 -4.46
N THR A 13 -15.85 -18.69 -5.76
CA THR A 13 -14.70 -19.05 -6.60
C THR A 13 -13.42 -18.31 -6.17
N LEU A 14 -13.52 -17.06 -5.71
CA LEU A 14 -12.35 -16.34 -5.18
C LEU A 14 -11.86 -16.92 -3.85
N SER A 15 -12.76 -17.44 -3.04
CA SER A 15 -12.46 -17.95 -1.70
C SER A 15 -11.92 -19.38 -1.71
N ASP A 16 -12.18 -20.13 -2.78
CA ASP A 16 -11.72 -21.51 -2.98
C ASP A 16 -10.59 -21.57 -4.02
N LYS A 17 -9.39 -21.97 -3.57
CA LYS A 17 -8.21 -22.11 -4.42
C LYS A 17 -8.43 -23.06 -5.60
N SER A 18 -9.11 -24.19 -5.39
CA SER A 18 -9.34 -25.19 -6.44
C SER A 18 -10.27 -24.64 -7.52
N LEU A 19 -11.36 -23.98 -7.12
CA LEU A 19 -12.27 -23.33 -8.07
C LEU A 19 -11.58 -22.21 -8.86
N LEU A 20 -10.71 -21.43 -8.22
CA LEU A 20 -9.94 -20.40 -8.88
C LEU A 20 -8.94 -20.97 -9.88
N GLU A 21 -8.22 -22.04 -9.52
CA GLU A 21 -7.30 -22.75 -10.41
C GLU A 21 -8.03 -23.38 -11.60
N GLN A 22 -9.24 -23.92 -11.40
CA GLN A 22 -10.09 -24.38 -12.49
C GLN A 22 -10.48 -23.22 -13.42
N ALA A 23 -10.84 -22.06 -12.87
CA ALA A 23 -11.18 -20.87 -13.67
C ALA A 23 -9.97 -20.36 -14.48
N ILE A 24 -8.77 -20.37 -13.89
CA ILE A 24 -7.52 -20.02 -14.56
C ILE A 24 -7.22 -20.99 -15.70
N ARG A 25 -7.24 -22.30 -15.45
CA ARG A 25 -7.01 -23.35 -16.47
C ARG A 25 -7.99 -23.23 -17.63
N ARG A 26 -9.27 -23.07 -17.34
CA ARG A 26 -10.33 -22.91 -18.35
C ARG A 26 -10.08 -21.68 -19.24
N ALA A 27 -9.62 -20.59 -18.65
CA ALA A 27 -9.35 -19.36 -19.36
C ALA A 27 -8.03 -19.39 -20.15
N LEU A 28 -7.06 -20.22 -19.75
CA LEU A 28 -5.83 -20.50 -20.50
C LEU A 28 -6.01 -21.58 -21.59
N GLY A 29 -7.14 -22.30 -21.58
CA GLY A 29 -7.39 -23.41 -22.50
C GLY A 29 -6.54 -24.67 -22.20
N LEU A 30 -6.01 -24.78 -20.98
CA LEU A 30 -5.20 -25.93 -20.55
C LEU A 30 -6.11 -27.14 -20.28
N LYS A 31 -5.71 -28.29 -20.81
CA LYS A 31 -6.36 -29.59 -20.58
C LYS A 31 -5.72 -30.39 -19.44
N GLU A 32 -4.52 -29.99 -19.04
CA GLU A 32 -3.73 -30.66 -18.00
C GLU A 32 -4.25 -30.31 -16.59
N GLU A 33 -4.00 -31.21 -15.64
CA GLU A 33 -4.35 -30.99 -14.23
C GLU A 33 -3.44 -29.97 -13.54
N GLU A 34 -2.21 -29.82 -14.06
CA GLU A 34 -1.21 -28.95 -13.47
C GLU A 34 -1.50 -27.48 -13.84
N THR A 35 -1.76 -26.67 -12.82
CA THR A 35 -1.97 -25.23 -12.99
C THR A 35 -0.62 -24.55 -12.84
N PRO A 36 -0.17 -23.74 -13.82
CA PRO A 36 1.07 -22.99 -13.66
C PRO A 36 0.99 -22.07 -12.43
N GLY A 37 2.14 -21.73 -11.86
CA GLY A 37 2.20 -20.76 -10.77
C GLY A 37 1.45 -19.48 -11.14
N TRP A 38 0.67 -18.92 -10.21
CA TRP A 38 -0.15 -17.74 -10.47
C TRP A 38 -0.17 -16.80 -9.28
N ARG A 39 -0.43 -15.53 -9.54
CA ARG A 39 -0.72 -14.54 -8.48
C ARG A 39 -1.77 -13.53 -8.93
N ILE A 40 -2.62 -13.11 -7.99
CA ILE A 40 -3.56 -12.01 -8.24
C ILE A 40 -2.79 -10.70 -8.13
N VAL A 41 -2.67 -9.98 -9.25
CA VAL A 41 -2.05 -8.65 -9.32
C VAL A 41 -3.03 -7.57 -8.93
N ARG A 42 -4.31 -7.73 -9.31
CA ARG A 42 -5.37 -6.76 -9.01
C ARG A 42 -6.68 -7.47 -8.71
N ARG A 43 -7.39 -6.96 -7.72
CA ARG A 43 -8.75 -7.39 -7.36
C ARG A 43 -9.67 -6.17 -7.30
N SER A 44 -10.79 -6.24 -8.01
CA SER A 44 -11.89 -5.28 -7.88
C SER A 44 -13.22 -6.00 -7.77
N ILE A 45 -14.21 -5.34 -7.16
CA ILE A 45 -15.55 -5.89 -6.93
C ILE A 45 -16.56 -5.09 -7.76
N ASP A 46 -17.44 -5.80 -8.48
CA ASP A 46 -18.62 -5.25 -9.11
C ASP A 46 -19.85 -5.70 -8.33
N ALA A 47 -20.29 -4.83 -7.41
CA ALA A 47 -21.45 -5.06 -6.56
C ALA A 47 -22.67 -4.22 -6.99
N ARG A 48 -22.71 -3.76 -8.25
CA ARG A 48 -23.81 -2.92 -8.76
C ARG A 48 -25.13 -3.68 -8.95
N LYS A 49 -25.06 -4.99 -9.19
CA LYS A 49 -26.21 -5.88 -9.37
C LYS A 49 -25.93 -7.23 -8.71
N SER A 50 -26.99 -7.97 -8.40
CA SER A 50 -26.89 -9.36 -7.95
C SER A 50 -26.82 -10.32 -9.16
N PRO A 51 -25.98 -11.38 -9.12
CA PRO A 51 -24.99 -11.66 -8.08
C PRO A 51 -23.77 -10.74 -8.19
N VAL A 52 -23.07 -10.54 -7.07
CA VAL A 52 -21.83 -9.76 -7.00
C VAL A 52 -20.70 -10.51 -7.69
N TYR A 53 -19.84 -9.80 -8.44
CA TYR A 53 -18.69 -10.41 -9.12
C TYR A 53 -17.38 -9.78 -8.67
N PHE A 54 -16.32 -10.58 -8.64
CA PHE A 54 -14.95 -10.09 -8.58
C PHE A 54 -14.33 -10.08 -9.97
N GLN A 55 -13.65 -8.99 -10.29
CA GLN A 55 -12.79 -8.85 -11.46
C GLN A 55 -11.34 -8.96 -10.98
N LEU A 56 -10.64 -9.96 -11.49
CA LEU A 56 -9.26 -10.29 -11.13
C LEU A 56 -8.36 -10.05 -12.34
N LEU A 57 -7.20 -9.47 -12.10
CA LEU A 57 -6.05 -9.55 -13.00
C LEU A 57 -5.09 -10.55 -12.38
N VAL A 58 -4.94 -11.70 -13.03
CA VAL A 58 -4.05 -12.78 -12.61
C VAL A 58 -2.82 -12.77 -13.51
N GLU A 59 -1.63 -12.79 -12.91
CA GLU A 59 -0.37 -13.00 -13.63
C GLU A 59 0.03 -14.47 -13.50
N ILE A 60 0.35 -15.08 -14.63
CA ILE A 60 0.90 -16.43 -14.70
C ILE A 60 2.42 -16.31 -14.59
N LEU A 61 2.99 -17.08 -13.67
CA LEU A 61 4.42 -17.15 -13.40
C LEU A 61 5.02 -18.19 -14.36
N GLU A 62 6.13 -17.82 -15.02
CA GLU A 62 6.87 -18.76 -15.86
C GLU A 62 7.77 -19.65 -14.98
N GLY A 63 7.59 -20.97 -15.08
CA GLY A 63 8.36 -21.98 -14.32
C GLY A 63 7.99 -22.08 -12.83
N ASP A 64 8.83 -22.77 -12.05
CA ASP A 64 8.75 -22.89 -10.58
C ASP A 64 9.09 -21.58 -9.84
N ALA A 65 9.02 -20.43 -10.52
CA ALA A 65 9.34 -19.15 -9.93
C ALA A 65 8.33 -18.83 -8.82
N ALA A 66 8.80 -18.88 -7.56
CA ALA A 66 8.02 -18.44 -6.42
C ALA A 66 7.52 -16.99 -6.65
N PRO A 67 6.30 -16.64 -6.21
CA PRO A 67 5.79 -15.29 -6.35
C PRO A 67 6.76 -14.31 -5.69
N THR A 68 7.36 -13.42 -6.48
CA THR A 68 8.29 -12.42 -5.96
C THR A 68 7.54 -11.56 -4.93
N PRO A 69 8.05 -11.44 -3.68
CA PRO A 69 7.43 -10.56 -2.71
C PRO A 69 7.41 -9.14 -3.27
N VAL A 70 6.21 -8.55 -3.32
CA VAL A 70 5.97 -7.21 -3.87
C VAL A 70 6.64 -6.14 -3.00
N LEU A 71 6.86 -6.45 -1.71
CA LEU A 71 7.41 -5.54 -0.72
C LEU A 71 8.90 -5.83 -0.50
N ALA A 72 9.76 -5.25 -1.32
CA ALA A 72 11.16 -5.08 -0.95
C ALA A 72 11.25 -3.82 -0.10
N LEU A 73 11.68 -3.94 1.16
CA LEU A 73 12.03 -2.75 1.95
C LEU A 73 13.08 -1.94 1.18
N PRO A 74 12.93 -0.60 1.07
CA PRO A 74 13.93 0.22 0.42
C PRO A 74 15.28 -0.02 1.09
N GLN A 75 16.29 -0.36 0.28
CA GLN A 75 17.64 -0.62 0.75
C GLN A 75 18.20 0.65 1.41
N PRO A 76 18.91 0.54 2.56
CA PRO A 76 19.54 1.69 3.18
C PRO A 76 20.49 2.39 2.21
N GLN A 77 20.20 3.66 1.89
CA GLN A 77 21.04 4.44 0.98
C GLN A 77 21.99 5.35 1.76
N LYS A 78 23.25 5.44 1.31
CA LYS A 78 24.18 6.45 1.80
C LYS A 78 23.75 7.82 1.26
N VAL A 79 23.56 8.78 2.15
CA VAL A 79 23.26 10.18 1.81
C VAL A 79 24.51 11.04 1.94
N ASN A 80 24.60 12.09 1.12
CA ASN A 80 25.63 13.10 1.26
C ASN A 80 25.27 14.04 2.43
N PRO A 81 26.11 14.12 3.48
CA PRO A 81 25.82 14.94 4.66
C PRO A 81 25.81 16.45 4.39
N ASP A 82 26.45 16.90 3.31
CA ASP A 82 26.54 18.32 2.92
C ASP A 82 25.29 18.79 2.16
N LYS A 83 24.56 17.86 1.53
CA LYS A 83 23.28 18.15 0.86
C LYS A 83 22.13 17.90 1.83
N ARG A 84 21.64 18.97 2.47
CA ARG A 84 20.59 18.90 3.49
C ARG A 84 19.31 19.61 3.05
N VAL A 85 18.17 19.01 3.37
CA VAL A 85 16.84 19.60 3.16
C VAL A 85 16.05 19.51 4.45
N LEU A 86 15.48 20.63 4.89
CA LEU A 86 14.57 20.68 6.03
C LEU A 86 13.14 20.37 5.58
N ILE A 87 12.47 19.49 6.32
CA ILE A 87 11.07 19.13 6.12
C ILE A 87 10.31 19.49 7.39
N ALA A 88 9.29 20.34 7.24
CA ALA A 88 8.37 20.66 8.32
C ALA A 88 7.17 19.71 8.28
N GLY A 89 7.05 18.87 9.32
CA GLY A 89 6.00 17.89 9.50
C GLY A 89 6.43 16.46 9.16
N SER A 90 6.08 15.51 10.01
CA SER A 90 6.31 14.07 9.82
C SER A 90 5.05 13.30 9.42
N GLY A 91 4.10 13.98 8.78
CA GLY A 91 2.96 13.32 8.11
C GLY A 91 3.38 12.57 6.83
N PRO A 92 2.43 11.91 6.13
CA PRO A 92 2.74 11.12 4.94
C PRO A 92 3.52 11.89 3.87
N ALA A 93 3.13 13.15 3.59
CA ALA A 93 3.85 13.98 2.62
C ALA A 93 5.31 14.24 3.02
N GLY A 94 5.57 14.51 4.29
CA GLY A 94 6.92 14.73 4.82
C GLY A 94 7.76 13.46 4.79
N LEU A 95 7.18 12.33 5.20
CA LEU A 95 7.86 11.02 5.20
C LEU A 95 8.20 10.55 3.79
N PHE A 96 7.26 10.64 2.83
CA PHE A 96 7.55 10.30 1.42
C PHE A 96 8.55 11.26 0.78
N SER A 97 8.53 12.55 1.15
CA SER A 97 9.55 13.51 0.69
C SER A 97 10.93 13.13 1.22
N ALA A 98 11.03 12.76 2.51
CA ALA A 98 12.28 12.31 3.12
C ALA A 98 12.80 11.03 2.44
N LEU A 99 11.94 10.05 2.21
CA LEU A 99 12.28 8.83 1.48
C LEU A 99 12.83 9.18 0.09
N ARG A 100 12.14 10.06 -0.66
CA ARG A 100 12.59 10.45 -2.00
C ARG A 100 13.92 11.20 -1.99
N LEU A 101 14.19 12.02 -0.98
CA LEU A 101 15.48 12.70 -0.83
C LEU A 101 16.60 11.69 -0.55
N ILE A 102 16.35 10.71 0.33
CA ILE A 102 17.29 9.62 0.61
C ILE A 102 17.61 8.84 -0.66
N GLU A 103 16.60 8.51 -1.47
CA GLU A 103 16.75 7.85 -2.78
C GLU A 103 17.61 8.63 -3.78
N ASN A 104 17.77 9.95 -3.59
CA ASN A 104 18.59 10.83 -4.42
C ASN A 104 19.91 11.23 -3.71
N GLY A 105 20.26 10.56 -2.61
CA GLY A 105 21.48 10.81 -1.85
C GLY A 105 21.49 12.14 -1.09
N ILE A 106 20.33 12.74 -0.83
CA ILE A 106 20.18 13.99 -0.07
C ILE A 106 19.75 13.66 1.35
N LYS A 107 20.33 14.32 2.36
CA LYS A 107 20.00 14.12 3.78
C LYS A 107 18.76 14.93 4.17
N PRO A 108 17.60 14.32 4.43
CA PRO A 108 16.46 15.02 5.01
C PRO A 108 16.68 15.28 6.50
N ILE A 109 16.14 16.39 6.99
CA ILE A 109 15.99 16.70 8.41
C ILE A 109 14.52 17.01 8.64
N ILE A 110 13.81 16.15 9.37
CA ILE A 110 12.39 16.31 9.63
C ILE A 110 12.21 16.97 11.00
N ILE A 111 11.42 18.03 11.06
CA ILE A 111 10.96 18.65 12.31
C ILE A 111 9.45 18.47 12.40
N GLU A 112 9.00 17.84 13.47
CA GLU A 112 7.59 17.70 13.81
C GLU A 112 7.30 18.50 15.08
N ARG A 113 6.20 19.25 15.07
CA ARG A 113 5.82 20.07 16.22
C ARG A 113 5.24 19.24 17.36
N GLY A 114 4.54 18.17 17.01
CA GLY A 114 3.92 17.29 17.99
C GLY A 114 4.83 16.18 18.46
N LYS A 115 4.26 15.28 19.25
CA LYS A 115 4.98 14.20 19.90
C LYS A 115 5.11 12.96 19.00
N ASP A 116 6.01 12.07 19.39
CA ASP A 116 6.08 10.71 18.86
C ASP A 116 4.74 9.97 19.05
N VAL A 117 4.47 8.97 18.22
CA VAL A 117 3.18 8.27 18.16
C VAL A 117 2.81 7.62 19.49
N SER A 118 3.81 7.14 20.25
CA SER A 118 3.57 6.46 21.51
C SER A 118 3.14 7.44 22.60
N THR A 119 3.80 8.58 22.70
CA THR A 119 3.47 9.63 23.68
C THR A 119 2.19 10.38 23.29
N ARG A 120 1.98 10.63 22.00
CA ARG A 120 0.78 11.26 21.44
C ARG A 120 -0.51 10.52 21.82
N ARG A 121 -0.46 9.19 21.94
CA ARG A 121 -1.61 8.37 22.39
C ARG A 121 -2.16 8.83 23.76
N LYS A 122 -1.28 9.28 24.67
CA LYS A 122 -1.69 9.75 26.00
C LYS A 122 -2.48 11.06 25.91
N ASP A 123 -2.03 12.00 25.09
CA ASP A 123 -2.73 13.27 24.88
C ASP A 123 -4.10 13.05 24.20
N LEU A 124 -4.18 12.12 23.23
CA LEU A 124 -5.45 11.75 22.61
C LEU A 124 -6.43 11.11 23.59
N ASN A 125 -5.95 10.28 24.53
CA ASN A 125 -6.80 9.71 25.56
C ASN A 125 -7.38 10.81 26.47
N LEU A 126 -6.57 11.79 26.87
CA LEU A 126 -7.06 12.95 27.65
C LEU A 126 -8.10 13.77 26.87
N LEU A 127 -7.88 13.97 25.56
CA LEU A 127 -8.86 14.62 24.70
C LEU A 127 -10.17 13.83 24.65
N HIS A 128 -10.11 12.52 24.44
CA HIS A 128 -11.29 11.67 24.31
C HIS A 128 -12.07 11.52 25.62
N THR A 129 -11.37 11.36 26.76
CA THR A 129 -11.99 11.06 28.05
C THR A 129 -12.32 12.29 28.90
N ARG A 130 -11.54 13.37 28.75
CA ARG A 130 -11.65 14.58 29.59
C ARG A 130 -11.88 15.85 28.77
N HIS A 131 -11.95 15.76 27.44
CA HIS A 131 -12.06 16.92 26.54
C HIS A 131 -10.92 17.95 26.69
N ILE A 132 -9.75 17.51 27.16
CA ILE A 132 -8.57 18.36 27.31
C ILE A 132 -7.75 18.27 26.02
N VAL A 133 -7.61 19.40 25.33
CA VAL A 133 -6.86 19.48 24.07
C VAL A 133 -5.45 20.01 24.34
N ASN A 134 -4.43 19.25 23.89
CA ASN A 134 -3.07 19.76 23.77
C ASN A 134 -2.89 20.39 22.37
N SER A 135 -2.52 21.66 22.31
CA SER A 135 -2.40 22.44 21.06
C SER A 135 -1.38 21.87 20.08
N ASP A 136 -0.33 21.22 20.58
CA ASP A 136 0.76 20.69 19.76
C ASP A 136 0.73 19.16 19.63
N SER A 137 -0.15 18.46 20.36
CA SER A 137 -0.24 16.98 20.32
C SER A 137 -1.70 16.54 20.33
N ASN A 138 -2.27 16.31 19.16
CA ASN A 138 -3.69 16.04 18.95
C ASN A 138 -3.91 15.24 17.66
N TYR A 139 -5.14 15.13 17.15
CA TYR A 139 -5.43 14.39 15.91
C TYR A 139 -4.71 14.95 14.68
N CYS A 140 -4.35 16.24 14.67
CA CYS A 140 -3.69 16.88 13.54
C CYS A 140 -2.16 16.84 13.64
N PHE A 141 -1.60 16.98 14.85
CA PHE A 141 -0.17 17.20 15.06
C PHE A 141 0.53 16.08 15.83
N GLY A 142 1.78 15.80 15.44
CA GLY A 142 2.61 14.71 15.95
C GLY A 142 3.00 13.71 14.87
N GLU A 143 3.76 12.69 15.27
CA GLU A 143 4.32 11.70 14.34
C GLU A 143 3.25 11.03 13.47
N GLY A 144 3.52 10.97 12.16
CA GLY A 144 2.60 10.48 11.13
C GLY A 144 1.45 11.44 10.81
N GLY A 145 1.40 12.61 11.44
CA GLY A 145 0.42 13.67 11.17
C GLY A 145 -1.02 13.22 11.38
N ALA A 146 -1.93 13.71 10.55
CA ALA A 146 -3.36 13.33 10.61
C ALA A 146 -3.65 11.89 10.17
N GLY A 147 -2.70 11.24 9.47
CA GLY A 147 -2.89 9.88 8.95
C GLY A 147 -2.86 8.80 10.05
N THR A 148 -2.11 9.02 11.13
CA THR A 148 -1.80 8.03 12.18
C THR A 148 -3.04 7.45 12.88
N TYR A 149 -4.06 8.27 13.11
CA TYR A 149 -5.30 7.89 13.79
C TYR A 149 -6.50 7.99 12.85
N SER A 150 -6.29 7.67 11.58
CA SER A 150 -7.33 7.56 10.54
C SER A 150 -7.60 6.10 10.20
N ASP A 151 -8.64 5.85 9.41
CA ASP A 151 -8.91 4.52 8.83
C ASP A 151 -7.83 4.04 7.83
N GLY A 152 -6.82 4.86 7.53
CA GLY A 152 -5.75 4.51 6.58
C GLY A 152 -6.21 4.38 5.13
N LYS A 153 -7.38 4.93 4.78
CA LYS A 153 -7.94 4.85 3.43
C LYS A 153 -7.07 5.60 2.42
N LEU A 154 -6.57 4.88 1.43
CA LEU A 154 -5.79 5.45 0.32
C LEU A 154 -6.72 5.82 -0.83
N TYR A 155 -6.89 7.12 -1.05
CA TYR A 155 -7.65 7.64 -2.18
C TYR A 155 -6.72 7.88 -3.37
N THR A 156 -6.85 7.11 -4.44
CA THR A 156 -6.13 7.37 -5.69
C THR A 156 -6.86 8.47 -6.47
N ARG A 157 -6.24 9.64 -6.63
CA ARG A 157 -6.70 10.65 -7.61
C ARG A 157 -6.14 10.33 -9.00
N SER A 158 -6.48 11.17 -9.99
CA SER A 158 -6.07 11.06 -11.39
C SER A 158 -4.65 10.51 -11.60
N HIS A 159 -4.51 9.51 -12.48
CA HIS A 159 -3.24 8.91 -12.90
C HIS A 159 -2.28 9.87 -13.63
N LYS A 160 -2.64 11.15 -13.79
CA LYS A 160 -1.85 12.15 -14.54
C LYS A 160 -0.59 12.64 -13.82
N ARG A 161 -0.41 12.37 -12.53
CA ARG A 161 0.70 12.92 -11.73
C ARG A 161 1.38 11.84 -10.89
N GLY A 162 2.46 11.27 -11.42
CA GLY A 162 3.36 10.36 -10.70
C GLY A 162 2.98 8.88 -10.75
N ASN A 163 3.86 8.04 -10.19
CA ASN A 163 3.69 6.59 -10.15
C ASN A 163 2.94 6.18 -8.87
N LEU A 164 1.61 6.04 -8.97
CA LEU A 164 0.77 5.58 -7.86
C LEU A 164 1.15 4.19 -7.34
N THR A 165 1.56 3.30 -8.24
CA THR A 165 1.96 1.93 -7.88
C THR A 165 3.14 1.95 -6.92
N SER A 166 4.15 2.79 -7.16
CA SER A 166 5.31 2.89 -6.26
C SER A 166 4.94 3.30 -4.83
N VAL A 167 3.94 4.17 -4.66
CA VAL A 167 3.44 4.57 -3.33
C VAL A 167 2.72 3.41 -2.66
N LEU A 168 1.88 2.69 -3.41
CA LEU A 168 1.16 1.51 -2.90
C LEU A 168 2.10 0.35 -2.54
N GLU A 169 3.20 0.20 -3.26
CA GLU A 169 4.22 -0.82 -3.00
C GLU A 169 5.14 -0.44 -1.82
N THR A 170 5.16 0.83 -1.41
CA THR A 170 5.96 1.30 -0.27
C THR A 170 5.24 1.14 1.07
N LEU A 171 3.91 1.12 1.06
CA LEU A 171 3.04 1.02 2.25
C LEU A 171 2.79 -0.45 2.63
#